data_AF-A0A257LM97-F1
#
_entry.id   AF-A0A257LM97-F1
#
_cell.length_a   1.000
_cell.length_b   1.000
_cell.length_c   1.000
_cell.angle_alpha   90.00
_cell.angle_beta   90.00
_cell.angle_gamma   90.00
#
_symmetry.space_group_name_H-M   'P 1'
#
loop_
_entity.id
_entity.type
_entity.pdbx_description
1 polymer ?
#
loop_
_entity_poly.entity_id
_entity_poly.type
_entity_poly.pdbx_seq_one_letter_code
_entity_poly.pdbx_strand_id
1 'polypeptide(L)'
;PKMRERCDYYLFRRPEEFYMMDKDHAERSNRIDDPAVASKVEDLRKVLVGWMKQNQDPLLEAFERRGDPEFMREFHARDRRVKK
;
A
#
# COMPACT_ATOMS: atom_id res chain seq x y z
N PRO A 1 19.39 18.80 4.45
CA PRO A 1 17.90 18.82 4.28
C PRO A 1 17.31 17.51 3.73
N LYS A 2 17.88 16.91 2.66
CA LYS A 2 17.33 15.72 1.98
C LYS A 2 17.22 14.42 2.82
N MET A 3 18.05 14.28 3.86
CA MET A 3 18.05 13.06 4.69
C MET A 3 16.83 13.00 5.63
N ARG A 4 16.42 14.14 6.20
CA ARG A 4 15.26 14.19 7.11
C ARG A 4 13.97 13.83 6.38
N GLU A 5 13.72 14.46 5.22
CA GLU A 5 12.55 14.17 4.38
C GLU A 5 12.48 12.68 3.99
N ARG A 6 13.62 12.06 3.71
CA ARG A 6 13.68 10.62 3.40
C ARG A 6 13.43 9.75 4.63
N CYS A 7 13.92 10.12 5.80
CA CYS A 7 13.58 9.44 7.05
C CYS A 7 12.09 9.57 7.35
N ASP A 8 11.52 10.77 7.23
CA ASP A 8 10.10 11.03 7.48
C ASP A 8 9.21 10.22 6.53
N TYR A 9 9.59 10.11 5.25
CA TYR A 9 8.89 9.26 4.29
C TYR A 9 8.80 7.80 4.75
N TYR A 10 9.90 7.25 5.30
CA TYR A 10 9.91 5.88 5.81
C TYR A 10 9.21 5.70 7.15
N LEU A 11 9.09 6.75 7.96
CA LEU A 11 8.37 6.72 9.23
C LEU A 11 6.85 6.87 9.05
N PHE A 12 6.41 7.65 8.06
CA PHE A 12 5.01 8.00 7.83
C PHE A 12 4.54 7.52 6.44
N ARG A 13 4.85 6.26 6.12
CA ARG A 13 4.59 5.68 4.80
C ARG A 13 3.12 5.77 4.37
N ARG A 14 2.93 5.82 3.06
CA ARG A 14 1.62 5.65 2.43
C ARG A 14 1.19 4.17 2.51
N PRO A 15 -0.12 3.88 2.55
CA PRO A 15 -0.63 2.51 2.53
C PRO A 15 -0.26 1.73 1.26
N GLU A 16 -0.16 2.42 0.13
CA GLU A 16 0.26 1.86 -1.17
C GLU A 16 1.36 2.74 -1.79
N GLU A 17 2.27 2.10 -2.52
CA GLU A 17 3.36 2.76 -3.23
C GLU A 17 3.50 2.13 -4.62
N PHE A 18 3.85 2.94 -5.63
CA PHE A 18 4.13 2.46 -6.98
C PHE A 18 5.41 3.13 -7.50
N TYR A 19 6.38 2.32 -7.91
CA TYR A 19 7.67 2.79 -8.41
C TYR A 19 7.92 2.29 -9.84
N MET A 20 8.43 3.19 -10.67
CA MET A 20 8.83 2.89 -12.04
C MET A 20 10.23 2.28 -12.04
N MET A 21 10.35 0.98 -11.78
CA MET A 21 11.64 0.31 -11.58
C MET A 21 12.59 0.38 -12.79
N ASP A 22 12.07 0.63 -14.00
CA ASP A 22 12.87 0.86 -15.20
C ASP A 22 13.61 2.22 -15.16
N LYS A 23 12.99 3.22 -14.54
CA LYS A 23 13.44 4.63 -14.50
C LYS A 23 13.96 5.08 -13.14
N ASP A 24 13.52 4.44 -12.07
CA ASP A 24 13.81 4.78 -10.67
C ASP A 24 14.09 3.52 -9.85
N HIS A 25 15.29 2.99 -10.03
CA HIS A 25 15.76 1.76 -9.39
C HIS A 25 15.92 1.92 -7.87
N ALA A 26 15.92 3.15 -7.39
CA ALA A 26 16.14 3.49 -6.00
C ALA A 26 14.85 3.94 -5.29
N GLU A 27 13.69 3.75 -5.92
CA GLU A 27 12.35 3.97 -5.34
C GLU A 27 12.21 5.36 -4.70
N ARG A 28 12.75 6.38 -5.37
CA ARG A 28 12.80 7.76 -4.86
C ARG A 28 11.51 8.52 -5.10
N SER A 29 10.73 8.11 -6.10
CA SER A 29 9.51 8.78 -6.54
C SER A 29 8.34 7.81 -6.50
N ASN A 30 7.58 7.82 -5.42
CA ASN A 30 6.29 7.12 -5.36
C ASN A 30 5.30 7.80 -6.33
N ARG A 31 4.74 7.01 -7.24
CA ARG A 31 3.82 7.41 -8.32
C ARG A 31 2.40 6.86 -8.13
N ILE A 32 2.04 6.42 -6.92
CA ILE A 32 0.74 5.78 -6.66
C ILE A 32 -0.46 6.65 -7.03
N ASP A 33 -0.34 7.98 -6.89
CA ASP A 33 -1.40 8.96 -7.19
C ASP A 33 -1.28 9.57 -8.61
N ASP A 34 -0.30 9.13 -9.42
CA ASP A 34 -0.07 9.68 -10.77
C ASP A 34 -1.10 9.10 -11.76
N PRO A 35 -1.97 9.93 -12.36
CA PRO A 35 -3.01 9.46 -13.28
C PRO A 35 -2.45 8.71 -14.50
N ALA A 36 -1.21 9.00 -14.90
CA ALA A 36 -0.57 8.36 -16.05
C ALA A 36 -0.32 6.86 -15.84
N VAL A 37 -0.26 6.40 -14.59
CA VAL A 37 -0.02 4.99 -14.23
C VAL A 37 -1.20 4.33 -13.53
N ALA A 38 -2.33 5.03 -13.38
CA ALA A 38 -3.50 4.55 -12.64
C ALA A 38 -4.03 3.19 -13.15
N SER A 39 -4.06 2.99 -14.48
CA SER A 39 -4.48 1.70 -15.06
C SER A 39 -3.53 0.57 -14.65
N LYS A 40 -2.21 0.83 -14.64
CA LYS A 40 -1.21 -0.18 -14.27
C LYS A 40 -1.29 -0.53 -12.79
N VAL A 41 -1.52 0.47 -11.94
CA VAL A 41 -1.76 0.28 -10.51
C VAL A 41 -2.99 -0.60 -10.28
N GLU A 42 -4.07 -0.37 -11.02
CA GLU A 42 -5.29 -1.18 -10.89
C GLU A 42 -5.10 -2.63 -11.34
N ASP A 43 -4.32 -2.87 -12.41
CA ASP A 43 -3.96 -4.23 -12.82
C ASP A 43 -3.14 -4.96 -11.75
N LEU A 44 -2.18 -4.28 -11.13
CA LEU A 44 -1.38 -4.84 -10.04
C LEU A 44 -2.20 -5.14 -8.79
N ARG A 45 -3.18 -4.28 -8.46
CA ARG A 45 -4.13 -4.53 -7.37
C ARG A 45 -4.95 -5.80 -7.62
N LYS A 46 -5.42 -6.03 -8.84
CA LYS A 46 -6.14 -7.27 -9.19
C LYS A 46 -5.26 -8.50 -9.05
N VAL A 47 -4.01 -8.43 -9.51
CA VAL A 47 -3.03 -9.52 -9.35
C VAL A 47 -2.81 -9.83 -7.87
N LEU A 48 -2.61 -8.80 -7.04
CA LEU A 48 -2.43 -8.95 -5.60
C LEU A 48 -3.67 -9.57 -4.94
N VAL A 49 -4.88 -9.07 -5.24
CA VAL A 49 -6.14 -9.63 -4.72
C VAL A 49 -6.29 -11.12 -5.10
N GLY A 50 -5.97 -11.48 -6.34
CA GLY A 50 -5.98 -12.88 -6.78
C GLY A 50 -5.04 -13.75 -5.95
N TRP A 51 -3.82 -13.26 -5.70
CA TRP A 51 -2.83 -13.95 -4.88
C TRP A 51 -3.28 -14.07 -3.41
N MET A 52 -3.83 -12.99 -2.83
CA MET A 52 -4.37 -12.99 -1.46
C MET A 52 -5.51 -13.99 -1.30
N LYS A 53 -6.41 -14.09 -2.28
CA LYS A 53 -7.50 -15.08 -2.30
C LYS A 53 -6.98 -16.50 -2.35
N GLN A 54 -6.01 -16.76 -3.23
CA GLN A 54 -5.39 -18.08 -3.36
C GLN A 54 -4.71 -18.54 -2.06
N ASN A 55 -4.11 -17.60 -1.31
CA ASN A 55 -3.36 -17.90 -0.09
C ASN A 55 -4.17 -17.70 1.20
N GLN A 56 -5.48 -17.41 1.08
CA GLN A 56 -6.35 -17.14 2.22
C GLN A 56 -5.79 -16.05 3.16
N ASP A 57 -5.26 -14.98 2.57
CA ASP A 57 -4.60 -13.91 3.31
C ASP A 57 -5.60 -13.22 4.26
N PRO A 58 -5.35 -13.18 5.58
CA PRO A 58 -6.23 -12.54 6.54
C PRO A 58 -6.36 -11.01 6.34
N LEU A 59 -5.50 -10.40 5.53
CA LEU A 59 -5.53 -8.98 5.20
C LEU A 59 -6.37 -8.67 3.95
N LEU A 60 -6.93 -9.68 3.27
CA LEU A 60 -7.71 -9.48 2.04
C LEU A 60 -8.84 -8.47 2.22
N GLU A 61 -9.59 -8.57 3.32
CA GLU A 61 -10.70 -7.69 3.63
C GLU A 61 -10.24 -6.23 3.80
N ALA A 62 -9.12 -6.03 4.51
CA ALA A 62 -8.48 -4.72 4.66
C ALA A 62 -8.03 -4.14 3.31
N PHE A 63 -7.47 -4.97 2.43
CA PHE A 63 -7.00 -4.52 1.14
C PHE A 63 -8.15 -4.14 0.19
N GLU A 64 -9.21 -4.94 0.13
CA GLU A 64 -10.39 -4.64 -0.71
C GLU A 64 -11.11 -3.37 -0.24
N ARG A 65 -11.11 -3.09 1.07
CA ARG A 65 -11.71 -1.89 1.67
C ARG A 65 -10.70 -0.79 2.02
N ARG A 66 -9.51 -0.80 1.41
CA ARG A 66 -8.44 0.19 1.71
C ARG A 66 -8.83 1.66 1.50
N GLY A 67 -9.85 1.92 0.68
CA GLY A 67 -10.42 3.24 0.44
C GLY A 67 -11.43 3.71 1.51
N ASP A 68 -11.71 2.90 2.53
CA ASP A 68 -12.64 3.20 3.63
C ASP A 68 -11.83 3.47 4.92
N PRO A 69 -11.62 4.75 5.28
CA PRO A 69 -10.79 5.11 6.43
C PRO A 69 -11.36 4.66 7.78
N GLU A 70 -12.69 4.53 7.88
CA GLU A 70 -13.35 4.09 9.11
C GLU A 70 -13.11 2.60 9.32
N PHE A 71 -13.36 1.80 8.29
CA PHE A 71 -13.07 0.38 8.32
C PHE A 71 -11.61 0.09 8.63
N MET A 72 -10.67 0.81 8.01
CA MET A 72 -9.24 0.60 8.25
C MET A 72 -8.85 0.90 9.71
N ARG A 73 -9.43 1.94 10.33
CA ARG A 73 -9.20 2.23 11.76
C ARG A 73 -9.67 1.08 12.65
N GLU A 74 -10.85 0.55 12.38
CA GLU A 74 -11.42 -0.57 13.14
C GLU A 74 -10.59 -1.85 12.96
N PHE A 75 -10.24 -2.18 11.71
CA PHE A 75 -9.43 -3.34 11.37
C PHE A 75 -8.08 -3.31 12.09
N HIS A 76 -7.37 -2.16 12.06
CA HIS A 76 -6.11 -1.99 12.79
C HIS A 76 -6.27 -2.07 14.32
N ALA A 77 -7.41 -1.63 14.87
CA ALA A 77 -7.69 -1.76 16.29
C ALA A 77 -7.98 -3.22 16.68
N ARG A 78 -8.59 -4.02 15.80
CA ARG A 78 -8.79 -5.47 15.97
C ARG A 78 -7.45 -6.22 15.92
N ASP A 79 -6.65 -6.01 14.88
CA ASP A 79 -5.36 -6.71 14.69
C ASP A 79 -4.40 -6.49 15.88
N ARG A 80 -4.32 -5.27 16.41
CA ARG A 80 -3.50 -4.95 17.60
C ARG A 80 -3.96 -5.64 18.89
N ARG A 81 -5.24 -6.00 19.00
CA ARG A 81 -5.78 -6.72 20.15
C ARG A 81 -5.51 -8.23 20.08
N VAL A 82 -5.40 -8.78 18.88
CA VAL A 82 -5.11 -10.21 18.67
C VAL A 82 -3.63 -10.54 18.93
N LYS A 83 -2.73 -9.56 18.80
CA LYS A 83 -1.27 -9.72 19.00
C LYS A 83 -0.79 -9.45 20.44
N LYS A 84 -1.69 -9.17 21.39
CA LYS A 84 -1.37 -9.02 22.82
C LYS A 84 -1.79 -10.27 23.58
#